data_AF-A0AAW5KAA6-F1
#
_entry.id   AF-A0AAW5KAA6-F1
#
_cell.length_a   1.000
_cell.length_b   1.000
_cell.length_c   1.000
_cell.angle_alpha   90.00
_cell.angle_beta   90.00
_cell.angle_gamma   90.00
#
_symmetry.space_group_name_H-M   'P 1'
#
loop_
_entity.id
_entity.type
_entity.pdbx_description
1 polymer ?
#
loop_
_entity_poly.entity_id
_entity_poly.type
_entity_poly.pdbx_seq_one_letter_code
_entity_poly.pdbx_strand_id
1 'polypeptide(L)'
;MFPEIDRQAILEIVEDEEKTDKIMALLDEAAKREKQRRLELQAKGIERARQKGTTLGRPRLPLPRDFPNIYRRYKSKEITAQHAQKLCNMSANTFYRVIHEFEEKSK
;
A
#
# COMPACT_ATOMS: atom_id res chain seq x y z
N MET A 1 8.90 -16.88 4.77
CA MET A 1 9.57 -16.45 6.02
C MET A 1 10.58 -17.54 6.32
N PHE A 2 11.83 -17.22 6.65
CA PHE A 2 12.72 -18.29 7.12
C PHE A 2 12.07 -18.89 8.38
N PRO A 3 11.94 -20.21 8.48
CA PRO A 3 11.40 -20.83 9.69
C PRO A 3 12.26 -20.40 10.88
N GLU A 4 11.67 -20.25 12.07
CA GLU A 4 12.47 -20.15 13.29
C GLU A 4 13.31 -21.42 13.37
N ILE A 5 14.63 -21.23 13.30
CA ILE A 5 15.57 -22.33 13.26
C ILE A 5 15.76 -22.78 14.71
N ASP A 6 15.36 -24.01 14.99
CA ASP A 6 15.50 -24.58 16.31
C ASP A 6 16.97 -24.83 16.62
N ARG A 7 17.53 -23.99 17.51
CA ARG A 7 18.91 -24.13 17.98
C ARG A 7 19.13 -25.49 18.64
N GLN A 8 18.13 -26.02 19.33
CA GLN A 8 18.24 -27.30 20.04
C GLN A 8 18.41 -28.45 19.04
N ALA A 9 17.65 -28.44 17.94
CA ALA A 9 17.79 -29.43 16.87
C ALA A 9 19.18 -29.36 16.21
N ILE A 10 19.74 -28.17 16.01
CA ILE A 10 21.11 -28.02 15.48
C ILE A 10 22.15 -28.53 16.48
N LEU A 11 21.98 -28.19 17.76
CA LEU A 11 22.88 -28.63 18.80
C LEU A 11 22.88 -30.16 18.95
N GLU A 12 21.71 -30.80 18.82
CA GLU A 12 21.60 -32.26 18.83
C GLU A 12 22.30 -32.94 17.65
N ILE A 13 22.36 -32.28 16.49
CA ILE A 13 23.04 -32.82 15.30
C ILE A 13 24.55 -32.57 15.34
N VAL A 14 24.95 -31.38 15.77
CA VAL A 14 26.33 -30.91 15.68
C VAL A 14 27.13 -31.26 16.95
N GLU A 15 26.43 -31.48 18.07
CA GLU A 15 26.97 -31.84 19.39
C GLU A 15 28.08 -30.89 19.89
N ASP A 16 28.10 -29.65 19.39
CA ASP A 16 29.13 -28.66 19.65
C ASP A 16 28.48 -27.26 19.74
N GLU A 17 28.54 -26.66 20.92
CA GLU A 17 27.91 -25.36 21.21
C GLU A 17 28.53 -24.22 20.39
N GLU A 18 29.87 -24.20 20.26
CA GLU A 18 30.58 -23.13 19.56
C GLU A 18 30.28 -23.16 18.06
N LYS A 19 30.23 -24.36 17.47
CA LYS A 19 29.83 -24.53 16.07
C LYS A 19 28.36 -24.21 15.87
N THR A 20 27.49 -24.58 16.81
CA THR A 20 26.06 -24.26 16.74
C THR A 20 25.83 -22.75 16.72
N ASP A 21 26.50 -22.00 17.59
CA ASP A 21 26.36 -20.54 17.64
C ASP A 21 26.88 -19.87 16.36
N LYS A 22 27.98 -20.37 15.79
CA LYS A 22 28.49 -19.91 14.49
C LYS A 22 27.49 -20.17 13.35
N ILE A 23 26.88 -21.36 13.33
CA ILE A 23 25.86 -21.71 12.33
C ILE A 23 24.66 -20.77 12.45
N MET A 24 24.15 -20.54 13.67
CA MET A 24 23.05 -19.62 13.91
C MET A 24 23.37 -18.19 13.40
N ALA A 25 24.55 -17.67 13.72
CA ALA A 25 24.98 -16.35 13.28
C ALA A 25 25.04 -16.23 11.74
N LEU A 26 25.56 -17.25 11.05
CA LEU A 26 25.60 -17.27 9.59
C LEU A 26 24.21 -17.34 8.96
N LEU A 27 23.29 -18.11 9.56
CA LEU A 27 21.91 -18.21 9.09
C LEU A 27 21.16 -16.88 9.26
N ASP A 28 21.38 -16.18 10.38
CA ASP A 28 20.84 -14.84 10.60
C ASP A 28 21.36 -13.83 9.56
N GLU A 29 22.66 -13.87 9.26
CA GLU A 29 23.24 -13.02 8.23
C GLU A 29 22.66 -13.32 6.85
N ALA A 30 22.54 -14.60 6.49
CA ALA A 30 21.93 -15.02 5.22
C ALA A 30 20.46 -14.57 5.12
N ALA A 31 19.69 -14.70 6.20
CA ALA A 31 18.30 -14.26 6.25
C ALA A 31 18.18 -12.73 6.09
N LYS A 32 19.05 -11.96 6.75
CA LYS A 32 19.12 -10.49 6.59
C LYS A 32 19.45 -10.10 5.15
N ARG A 33 20.43 -10.76 4.54
CA ARG A 33 20.85 -10.52 3.15
C ARG A 33 19.73 -10.80 2.16
N GLU A 34 19.01 -11.91 2.33
CA GLU A 34 17.89 -12.27 1.45
C GLU A 34 16.69 -11.31 1.62
N LYS A 35 16.42 -10.85 2.86
CA LYS A 35 15.42 -9.80 3.11
C LYS A 35 15.79 -8.51 2.37
N GLN A 36 17.04 -8.07 2.48
CA GLN A 36 17.54 -6.86 1.81
C GLN A 36 17.42 -6.96 0.29
N ARG A 37 17.86 -8.09 -0.29
CA ARG A 37 17.74 -8.35 -1.73
C ARG A 37 16.30 -8.25 -2.22
N ARG A 38 15.34 -8.79 -1.46
CA ARG A 38 13.91 -8.73 -1.81
C ARG A 38 13.36 -7.31 -1.79
N LEU A 39 13.76 -6.49 -0.83
CA LEU A 39 13.37 -5.08 -0.76
C LEU A 39 13.91 -4.31 -1.97
N GLU A 40 15.17 -4.53 -2.34
CA GLU A 40 15.78 -3.92 -3.54
C GLU A 40 15.07 -4.33 -4.82
N LEU A 41 14.74 -5.62 -4.95
CA LEU A 41 13.98 -6.12 -6.11
C LEU A 41 12.56 -5.56 -6.14
N GLN A 42 11.90 -5.44 -5.00
CA GLN A 42 10.57 -4.82 -4.89
C GLN A 42 10.61 -3.35 -5.30
N ALA A 43 11.61 -2.60 -4.84
CA ALA A 43 11.81 -1.20 -5.21
C ALA A 43 12.00 -1.04 -6.73
N LYS A 44 12.87 -1.86 -7.33
CA LYS A 44 13.07 -1.90 -8.80
C LYS A 44 11.79 -2.28 -9.55
N GLY A 45 11.00 -3.22 -9.01
CA GLY A 45 9.71 -3.61 -9.56
C GLY A 45 8.69 -2.46 -9.54
N ILE A 46 8.59 -1.75 -8.42
CA ILE A 46 7.75 -0.56 -8.25
C ILE A 46 8.16 0.54 -9.23
N GLU A 47 9.46 0.78 -9.40
CA GLU A 47 9.98 1.77 -10.35
C GLU A 47 9.59 1.44 -11.79
N ARG A 48 9.78 0.17 -12.21
CA ARG A 48 9.35 -0.29 -13.53
C ARG A 48 7.84 -0.15 -13.73
N ALA A 49 7.03 -0.44 -12.71
CA ALA A 49 5.57 -0.25 -12.78
C ALA A 49 5.19 1.23 -12.92
N ARG A 50 5.88 2.13 -12.20
CA ARG A 50 5.71 3.59 -12.33
C ARG A 50 6.07 4.07 -13.74
N GLN A 51 7.19 3.61 -14.31
CA GLN A 51 7.60 3.96 -15.68
C GLN A 51 6.60 3.49 -16.73
N LYS A 52 5.96 2.34 -16.52
CA LYS A 52 4.87 1.84 -17.38
C LYS A 52 3.53 2.56 -17.17
N GLY A 53 3.45 3.53 -16.25
CA GLY A 53 2.20 4.23 -15.92
C GLY A 53 1.18 3.37 -15.17
N THR A 54 1.60 2.22 -14.59
CA THR A 54 0.70 1.38 -13.80
C THR A 54 0.35 2.06 -12.48
N THR A 55 -0.94 2.24 -12.21
CA THR A 55 -1.42 2.79 -10.94
C THR A 55 -1.05 1.87 -9.79
N LEU A 56 -0.20 2.34 -8.88
CA LEU A 56 0.17 1.62 -7.67
C LEU A 56 -0.75 2.00 -6.50
N GLY A 57 -0.99 1.04 -5.61
CA GLY A 57 -1.79 1.24 -4.40
C GLY A 57 -3.28 1.02 -4.62
N ARG A 58 -4.09 1.54 -3.69
CA ARG A 58 -5.54 1.35 -3.72
C ARG A 58 -6.14 2.12 -4.91
N PRO A 59 -6.99 1.49 -5.74
CA PRO A 59 -7.68 2.20 -6.80
C PRO A 59 -8.56 3.31 -6.23
N ARG A 60 -8.66 4.42 -6.96
CA ARG A 60 -9.58 5.51 -6.60
C ARG A 60 -11.02 5.01 -6.74
N LEU A 61 -11.91 5.45 -5.84
CA LEU A 61 -13.34 5.17 -6.00
C LEU A 61 -13.82 5.86 -7.28
N PRO A 62 -14.59 5.15 -8.13
CA PRO A 62 -15.18 5.77 -9.31
C PRO A 62 -16.18 6.86 -8.89
N LEU A 63 -16.24 7.94 -9.67
CA LEU A 63 -17.27 8.96 -9.46
C LEU A 63 -18.65 8.36 -9.80
N PRO A 64 -19.69 8.64 -8.99
CA PRO A 64 -21.07 8.33 -9.35
C PRO A 64 -21.44 8.96 -10.70
N ARG A 65 -22.24 8.28 -11.53
CA ARG A 65 -22.68 8.80 -12.83
C ARG A 65 -23.42 10.14 -12.69
N ASP A 66 -24.20 10.28 -11.62
CA ASP A 66 -24.98 11.49 -11.33
C ASP A 66 -24.19 12.60 -10.63
N PHE A 67 -22.87 12.42 -10.45
CA PHE A 67 -22.03 13.41 -9.78
C PHE A 67 -22.16 14.83 -10.37
N PRO A 68 -22.20 15.05 -11.70
CA PRO A 68 -22.35 16.40 -12.25
C PRO A 68 -23.65 17.10 -11.84
N ASN A 69 -24.75 16.34 -11.68
CA ASN A 69 -26.02 16.88 -11.20
C ASN A 69 -25.93 17.22 -9.72
N ILE A 70 -25.43 16.29 -8.90
CA ILE A 70 -25.22 16.51 -7.46
C ILE A 70 -24.30 17.72 -7.21
N TYR A 71 -23.22 17.85 -7.98
CA TYR A 71 -22.30 18.98 -7.92
C TYR A 71 -22.97 20.32 -8.25
N ARG A 72 -23.78 20.36 -9.31
CA ARG A 72 -24.52 21.57 -9.70
C ARG A 72 -25.45 22.04 -8.58
N ARG A 73 -26.24 21.12 -8.02
CA ARG A 73 -27.17 21.39 -6.90
C ARG A 73 -26.43 21.82 -5.63
N TYR A 74 -25.25 21.25 -5.39
CA TYR A 74 -24.39 21.68 -4.29
C TYR A 74 -23.85 23.11 -4.51
N LYS A 75 -23.36 23.42 -5.72
CA LYS A 75 -22.85 24.76 -6.06
C LYS A 75 -23.91 25.84 -6.07
N SER A 76 -25.13 25.53 -6.50
CA SER A 76 -26.29 26.43 -6.39
C SER A 76 -26.82 26.55 -4.95
N LYS A 77 -26.21 25.84 -3.98
CA LYS A 77 -26.61 25.78 -2.57
C LYS A 77 -28.01 25.18 -2.34
N GLU A 78 -28.54 24.42 -3.31
CA GLU A 78 -29.81 23.69 -3.17
C GLU A 78 -29.69 22.51 -2.20
N ILE A 79 -28.51 21.89 -2.12
CA ILE A 79 -28.22 20.81 -1.17
C ILE A 79 -26.97 21.12 -0.35
N THR A 80 -26.93 20.63 0.89
CA THR A 80 -25.77 20.79 1.77
C THR A 80 -24.63 19.86 1.36
N ALA A 81 -23.40 20.20 1.75
CA ALA A 81 -22.23 19.33 1.54
C ALA A 81 -22.45 17.93 2.14
N GLN A 82 -23.06 17.85 3.34
CA GLN A 82 -23.36 16.57 4.00
C GLN A 82 -24.36 15.73 3.20
N HIS A 83 -25.36 16.36 2.58
CA HIS A 83 -26.33 15.65 1.75
C HIS A 83 -25.69 15.14 0.45
N ALA A 84 -24.88 15.98 -0.21
CA ALA A 84 -24.14 15.59 -1.40
C ALA A 84 -23.13 14.45 -1.12
N GLN A 85 -22.44 14.48 0.02
CA GLN A 85 -21.56 13.40 0.49
C GLN A 85 -22.29 12.06 0.61
N LYS A 86 -23.50 12.07 1.20
CA LYS A 86 -24.34 10.87 1.34
C LYS A 86 -24.79 10.35 -0.02
N LEU A 87 -25.25 11.22 -0.91
CA LEU A 87 -25.65 10.84 -2.28
C LEU A 87 -24.49 10.22 -3.08
N CYS A 88 -23.27 10.71 -2.87
CA CYS A 88 -22.07 10.19 -3.51
C CYS A 88 -21.44 8.99 -2.80
N ASN A 89 -21.95 8.61 -1.61
CA ASN A 89 -21.34 7.62 -0.72
C ASN A 89 -19.84 7.91 -0.43
N MET A 90 -19.52 9.18 -0.16
CA MET A 90 -18.14 9.66 0.06
C MET A 90 -17.98 10.25 1.46
N SER A 91 -16.81 10.05 2.05
CA SER A 91 -16.40 10.83 3.22
C SER A 91 -16.19 12.29 2.85
N ALA A 92 -16.27 13.19 3.84
CA ALA A 92 -16.08 14.63 3.60
C ALA A 92 -14.76 14.95 2.88
N ASN A 93 -13.65 14.35 3.32
CA ASN A 93 -12.34 14.53 2.68
C ASN A 93 -12.33 14.05 1.23
N THR A 94 -12.95 12.91 0.94
CA THR A 94 -13.05 12.39 -0.43
C THR A 94 -13.87 13.33 -1.29
N PHE A 95 -14.99 13.83 -0.78
CA PHE A 95 -15.90 14.71 -1.49
C PHE A 95 -15.24 16.04 -1.89
N TYR A 96 -14.55 16.72 -0.97
CA TYR A 96 -13.87 17.98 -1.28
C TYR A 96 -12.71 17.80 -2.27
N ARG A 97 -11.93 16.71 -2.15
CA ARG A 97 -10.89 16.38 -3.12
C ARG A 97 -11.48 16.16 -4.52
N VAL A 98 -12.59 15.41 -4.62
CA VAL A 98 -13.24 15.14 -5.91
C VAL A 98 -13.80 16.42 -6.53
N ILE A 99 -14.37 17.34 -5.73
CA ILE A 99 -14.80 18.66 -6.23
C ILE A 99 -13.63 19.43 -6.84
N HIS A 100 -12.51 19.54 -6.11
CA HIS A 100 -11.33 20.24 -6.60
C HIS A 100 -10.81 19.62 -7.91
N GLU A 101 -10.72 18.29 -7.97
CA GLU A 101 -10.32 17.58 -9.19
C GLU A 101 -11.31 17.78 -10.36
N PHE A 102 -12.61 17.90 -10.07
CA PHE A 102 -13.64 18.13 -11.07
C PHE A 102 -13.61 19.57 -11.61
N GLU A 103 -13.38 20.55 -10.75
CA GLU A 103 -13.22 21.97 -11.11
C GLU A 103 -11.95 22.18 -11.96
N GLU A 104 -10.83 21.59 -11.58
CA GLU A 104 -9.56 21.68 -12.33
C GLU A 104 -9.63 21.03 -13.71
N LYS A 105 -10.42 19.95 -13.87
CA LYS A 105 -10.66 19.33 -15.17
C LYS A 105 -11.66 20.09 -16.05
N SER A 106 -12.44 20.99 -15.46
CA SER A 106 -13.45 21.80 -16.17
C SER A 106 -12.93 23.19 -16.55
N LYS A 107 -11.68 23.51 -16.19
CA LYS A 107 -10.91 24.63 -16.74
C LYS A 107 -10.25 24.21 -18.04
#